data_AF-A0A9W7M9F5-F1
#
_entry.id   AF-A0A9W7M9F5-F1
#
_cell.length_a   1.000
_cell.length_b   1.000
_cell.length_c   1.000
_cell.angle_alpha   90.00
_cell.angle_beta   90.00
_cell.angle_gamma   90.00
#
_symmetry.space_group_name_H-M   'P 1'
#
loop_
_entity.id
_entity.type
_entity.pdbx_description
1 polymer ?
#
loop_
_entity_poly.entity_id
_entity_poly.type
_entity_poly.pdbx_seq_one_letter_code
_entity_poly.pdbx_strand_id
1 'polypeptide(L)'
;MVGLKARTELVLALLITESEFISSLLTQKIREIERGEEERMAWIWLEAALPLGIIAGMLCVMGNAQYFIHKSYHGRPKHIGNDMWDVAMERRDKKLFENLSSSD
;
A
#
# COMPACT_ATOMS: atom_id res chain seq x y z
N MET A 1 -36.71 -63.13 16.05
CA MET A 1 -35.72 -62.25 16.70
C MET A 1 -34.89 -61.38 15.73
N VAL A 2 -34.91 -61.64 14.40
CA VAL A 2 -34.09 -60.88 13.43
C VAL A 2 -34.59 -59.45 13.16
N GLY A 3 -35.91 -59.22 13.15
CA GLY A 3 -36.51 -57.92 12.82
C GLY A 3 -36.33 -56.81 13.86
N LEU A 4 -36.06 -57.15 15.13
CA LEU A 4 -35.83 -56.15 16.18
C LEU A 4 -34.40 -55.59 16.12
N LYS A 5 -33.42 -56.45 15.76
CA LYS A 5 -32.02 -56.07 15.59
C LYS A 5 -31.81 -55.15 14.38
N ALA A 6 -32.51 -55.41 13.27
CA ALA A 6 -32.47 -54.52 12.10
C ALA A 6 -33.04 -53.11 12.40
N ARG A 7 -34.06 -53.01 13.26
CA ARG A 7 -34.66 -51.72 13.64
C ARG A 7 -33.72 -50.88 14.51
N THR A 8 -32.99 -51.50 15.45
CA THR A 8 -32.03 -50.79 16.29
C THR A 8 -30.81 -50.28 15.50
N GLU A 9 -30.32 -51.05 14.53
CA GLU A 9 -29.19 -50.66 13.67
C GLU A 9 -29.53 -49.45 12.78
N LEU A 10 -30.76 -49.40 12.24
CA LEU A 10 -31.25 -48.26 11.45
C LEU A 10 -31.33 -46.96 12.26
N VAL A 11 -31.79 -47.04 13.51
CA VAL A 11 -31.86 -45.87 14.40
C VAL A 11 -30.47 -45.38 14.78
N LEU A 12 -29.53 -46.30 15.04
CA LEU A 12 -28.13 -45.95 15.29
C LEU A 12 -27.49 -45.29 14.06
N ALA A 13 -27.69 -45.84 12.86
CA ALA A 13 -27.17 -45.27 11.62
C ALA A 13 -27.68 -43.84 11.38
N LEU A 14 -28.98 -43.60 11.64
CA LEU A 14 -29.60 -42.27 11.49
C LEU A 14 -28.98 -41.25 12.47
N LEU A 15 -28.86 -41.62 13.75
CA LEU A 15 -28.27 -40.76 14.78
C LEU A 15 -26.80 -40.45 14.51
N ILE A 16 -26.05 -41.43 13.99
CA ILE A 16 -24.65 -41.23 13.59
C ILE A 16 -24.58 -40.22 12.43
N THR A 17 -25.39 -40.39 11.38
CA THR A 17 -25.41 -39.43 10.26
C THR A 17 -25.84 -38.02 10.65
N GLU A 18 -26.77 -37.88 11.58
CA GLU A 18 -27.17 -36.56 12.09
C GLU A 18 -26.04 -35.90 12.90
N SER A 19 -25.30 -36.66 13.70
CA SER A 19 -24.16 -36.13 14.46
C SER A 19 -23.02 -35.62 13.55
N GLU A 20 -22.74 -36.33 12.46
CA GLU A 20 -21.71 -35.94 11.50
C GLU A 20 -22.12 -34.72 10.69
N PHE A 21 -23.40 -34.61 10.34
CA PHE A 21 -23.94 -33.42 9.67
C PHE A 21 -23.84 -32.16 10.54
N ILE A 22 -24.19 -32.27 11.83
CA ILE A 22 -24.04 -31.16 12.78
C ILE A 22 -22.56 -30.80 12.96
N SER A 23 -21.66 -31.79 13.05
CA SER A 23 -20.21 -31.56 13.14
C SER A 23 -19.65 -30.84 11.90
N SER A 24 -20.09 -31.24 10.71
CA SER A 24 -19.74 -30.59 9.44
C SER A 24 -20.21 -29.13 9.40
N LEU A 25 -21.47 -28.90 9.80
CA LEU A 25 -22.07 -27.56 9.84
C LEU A 25 -21.35 -26.64 10.84
N LEU A 26 -21.00 -27.17 12.02
CA LEU A 26 -20.27 -26.44 13.05
C LEU A 26 -18.87 -26.05 12.54
N THR A 27 -18.19 -27.00 11.88
CA THR A 27 -16.86 -26.77 11.30
C THR A 27 -16.92 -25.73 10.18
N GLN A 28 -17.97 -25.74 9.36
CA GLN A 28 -18.17 -24.74 8.31
C GLN A 28 -18.40 -23.35 8.90
N LYS A 29 -19.21 -23.26 9.96
CA LYS A 29 -19.50 -21.99 10.65
C LYS A 29 -18.27 -21.41 11.33
N ILE A 30 -17.46 -22.25 11.98
CA ILE A 30 -16.19 -21.84 12.59
C ILE A 30 -15.24 -21.29 11.52
N ARG A 31 -15.11 -21.98 10.37
CA ARG A 31 -14.31 -21.49 9.23
C ARG A 31 -14.81 -20.16 8.67
N GLU A 32 -16.11 -19.92 8.65
CA GLU A 32 -16.66 -18.62 8.23
C GLU A 32 -16.34 -17.50 9.22
N ILE A 33 -16.37 -17.79 10.53
CA ILE A 33 -16.03 -16.83 11.58
C ILE A 33 -14.53 -16.48 11.52
N GLU A 34 -13.66 -17.49 11.42
CA GLU A 34 -12.21 -17.29 11.30
C GLU A 34 -11.85 -16.47 10.06
N ARG A 35 -12.45 -16.79 8.91
CA ARG A 35 -12.26 -16.01 7.67
C ARG A 35 -12.67 -14.54 7.84
N GLY A 36 -13.75 -14.27 8.56
CA GLY A 36 -14.20 -12.90 8.84
C GLY A 36 -13.27 -12.14 9.79
N GLU A 37 -12.60 -12.82 10.72
CA GLU A 37 -11.56 -12.21 11.56
C GLU A 37 -10.27 -11.95 10.80
N GLU A 38 -9.88 -12.85 9.89
CA GLU A 38 -8.71 -12.68 9.02
C GLU A 38 -8.85 -11.44 8.11
N GLU A 39 -10.04 -11.24 7.53
CA GLU A 39 -10.34 -10.04 6.75
C GLU A 39 -10.25 -8.78 7.61
N ARG A 40 -10.77 -8.81 8.85
CA ARG A 40 -10.69 -7.67 9.77
C ARG A 40 -9.24 -7.31 10.12
N MET A 41 -8.42 -8.33 10.41
CA MET A 41 -6.99 -8.15 10.71
C MET A 41 -6.22 -7.59 9.50
N ALA A 42 -6.63 -7.91 8.26
CA ALA A 42 -6.03 -7.36 7.05
C ALA A 42 -6.23 -5.84 6.90
N TRP A 43 -7.39 -5.31 7.29
CA TRP A 43 -7.70 -3.87 7.15
C TRP A 43 -7.14 -3.01 8.29
N ILE A 44 -6.89 -3.58 9.48
CA ILE A 44 -6.30 -2.86 10.63
C ILE A 44 -4.90 -2.30 10.30
N TRP A 45 -4.10 -3.04 9.53
CA TRP A 45 -2.79 -2.55 9.06
C TRP A 45 -2.90 -1.34 8.15
N LEU A 46 -3.98 -1.25 7.36
CA LEU A 46 -4.23 -0.14 6.46
C LEU A 46 -4.62 1.13 7.22
N GLU A 47 -5.37 1.00 8.32
CA GLU A 47 -5.66 2.11 9.23
C GLU A 47 -4.38 2.68 9.86
N ALA A 48 -3.45 1.81 10.26
CA ALA A 48 -2.14 2.21 10.78
C ALA A 48 -1.19 2.78 9.71
N ALA A 49 -1.30 2.33 8.44
CA ALA A 49 -0.48 2.82 7.33
C ALA A 49 -0.97 4.17 6.76
N LEU A 50 -2.25 4.51 6.94
CA LEU A 50 -2.86 5.75 6.46
C LEU A 50 -2.09 7.02 6.92
N PRO A 51 -1.79 7.24 8.23
CA PRO A 51 -1.05 8.41 8.67
C PRO A 51 0.37 8.45 8.10
N LEU A 52 1.03 7.29 7.97
CA LEU A 52 2.37 7.20 7.36
C LEU A 52 2.33 7.56 5.86
N GLY A 53 1.29 7.13 5.14
CA GLY A 53 1.07 7.48 3.74
C GLY A 53 0.90 8.98 3.53
N ILE A 54 0.18 9.67 4.42
CA ILE A 54 0.02 11.13 4.36
C ILE A 54 1.36 11.84 4.56
N ILE A 55 2.16 11.41 5.54
CA ILE A 55 3.49 11.99 5.80
C ILE A 55 4.40 11.79 4.58
N ALA A 56 4.43 10.58 4.02
CA ALA A 56 5.20 10.29 2.81
C ALA A 56 4.74 11.15 1.62
N GLY A 57 3.42 11.31 1.45
CA GLY A 57 2.84 12.18 0.43
C GLY A 57 3.28 13.64 0.59
N MET A 58 3.23 14.18 1.81
CA MET A 58 3.65 15.55 2.09
C MET A 58 5.15 15.78 1.89
N LEU A 59 5.99 14.81 2.26
CA LEU A 59 7.43 14.88 1.97
C LEU A 59 7.71 14.87 0.45
N CYS A 60 6.97 14.06 -0.30
CA CYS A 60 7.07 14.02 -1.76
C CYS A 60 6.64 15.36 -2.40
N VAL A 61 5.53 15.95 -1.92
CA VAL A 61 5.06 17.27 -2.38
C VAL A 61 6.08 18.35 -2.06
N MET A 62 6.66 18.35 -0.85
CA MET A 62 7.68 19.32 -0.46
C MET A 62 8.91 19.28 -1.37
N GLY A 63 9.45 18.10 -1.64
CA GLY A 63 10.61 17.95 -2.53
C GLY A 63 10.32 18.38 -3.96
N ASN A 64 9.16 17.97 -4.49
CA ASN A 64 8.76 18.34 -5.85
C ASN A 64 8.45 19.84 -5.97
N ALA A 65 7.76 20.44 -4.99
CA ALA A 65 7.47 21.87 -5.00
C ALA A 65 8.75 22.70 -5.06
N GLN A 66 9.75 22.36 -4.23
CA GLN A 66 11.05 23.02 -4.26
C GLN A 66 11.76 22.87 -5.62
N TYR A 67 11.71 21.67 -6.22
CA TYR A 67 12.27 21.41 -7.54
C TYR A 67 11.61 22.26 -8.63
N PHE A 68 10.27 22.28 -8.69
CA PHE A 68 9.52 23.02 -9.71
C PHE A 68 9.72 24.52 -9.56
N ILE A 69 9.68 25.04 -8.34
CA ILE A 69 9.92 26.46 -8.08
C ILE A 69 11.33 26.84 -8.54
N HIS A 70 12.37 26.12 -8.12
CA HIS A 70 13.75 26.43 -8.53
C HIS A 70 13.94 26.38 -10.05
N LYS A 71 13.38 25.35 -10.70
CA LYS A 71 13.43 25.18 -12.15
C LYS A 71 12.71 26.32 -12.88
N SER A 72 11.59 26.81 -12.34
CA SER A 72 10.86 27.93 -12.93
C SER A 72 11.62 29.26 -12.82
N TYR A 73 12.31 29.51 -11.70
CA TYR A 73 13.07 30.76 -11.49
C TYR A 73 14.38 30.81 -12.27
N HIS A 74 15.13 29.70 -12.35
CA HIS A 74 16.46 29.68 -12.97
C HIS A 74 16.45 29.08 -14.39
N GLY A 75 15.29 28.60 -14.88
CA GLY A 75 15.16 27.93 -16.17
C GLY A 75 15.81 26.53 -16.24
N ARG A 76 16.55 26.12 -15.20
CA ARG A 76 17.28 24.86 -15.13
C ARG A 76 17.17 24.19 -13.76
N PRO A 77 17.27 22.85 -13.67
CA PRO A 77 17.33 22.13 -12.40
C PRO A 77 18.49 22.63 -11.53
N LYS A 78 18.32 22.60 -10.20
CA LYS A 78 19.37 23.00 -9.25
C LYS A 78 20.56 22.06 -9.36
N HIS A 79 21.76 22.61 -9.55
CA HIS A 79 22.99 21.82 -9.52
C HIS A 79 23.40 21.53 -8.07
N ILE A 80 23.62 20.24 -7.76
CA ILE A 80 24.05 19.81 -6.43
C ILE A 80 25.58 19.86 -6.38
N GLY A 81 26.16 20.41 -5.31
CA GLY A 81 27.62 20.47 -5.19
C GLY A 81 28.31 21.50 -6.09
N ASN A 82 27.63 22.59 -6.44
CA ASN A 82 28.17 23.67 -7.25
C ASN A 82 29.42 24.28 -6.59
N ASP A 83 30.58 24.10 -7.22
CA ASP A 83 31.86 24.54 -6.67
C ASP A 83 32.24 25.97 -7.11
N MET A 84 33.39 26.47 -6.66
CA MET A 84 33.82 27.83 -7.00
C MET A 84 34.10 28.01 -8.49
N TRP A 85 34.47 26.94 -9.20
CA TRP A 85 34.67 26.98 -10.65
C TRP A 85 33.31 27.13 -11.34
N ASP A 86 32.32 26.31 -10.98
CA ASP A 86 30.99 26.39 -11.60
C ASP A 86 30.34 27.78 -11.43
N VAL A 87 30.50 28.40 -10.25
CA VAL A 87 30.03 29.78 -10.01
C VAL A 87 30.77 30.79 -10.91
N ALA A 88 32.08 30.63 -11.09
CA ALA A 88 32.87 31.52 -11.93
C ALA A 88 32.47 31.40 -13.41
N MET A 89 32.22 30.17 -13.86
CA MET A 89 31.75 29.89 -15.22
C MET A 89 30.33 30.42 -15.45
N GLU A 90 29.40 30.23 -14.51
CA GLU A 90 28.04 30.77 -14.65
C GLU A 90 28.03 32.31 -14.74
N ARG A 91 28.88 32.99 -13.96
CA ARG A 91 29.04 34.45 -14.05
C ARG A 91 29.67 34.90 -15.37
N ARG A 92 30.62 34.13 -15.90
CA ARG A 92 31.23 34.40 -17.20
C ARG A 92 30.20 34.26 -18.32
N ASP A 93 29.49 33.14 -18.33
CA ASP A 93 28.53 32.82 -19.39
C ASP A 93 27.39 33.83 -19.41
N LYS A 94 26.91 34.27 -18.24
CA LYS A 94 25.92 35.34 -18.15
C LYS A 94 26.40 36.65 -18.80
N LYS A 95 27.64 37.08 -18.54
CA LYS A 95 28.21 38.28 -19.15
C LYS A 95 28.38 38.16 -20.67
N LEU A 96 28.79 36.98 -21.15
CA LEU A 96 28.91 36.73 -22.58
C LEU A 96 27.55 36.82 -23.27
N PHE A 97 26.51 36.23 -22.67
CA PHE A 97 25.15 36.26 -23.21
C PHE A 97 24.57 37.68 -23.24
N GLU A 98 24.79 38.47 -22.19
CA GLU A 98 24.39 39.89 -22.14
C GLU A 98 25.06 40.70 -23.26
N ASN A 99 26.38 40.55 -23.45
CA ASN A 99 27.11 41.25 -24.50
C ASN A 99 26.66 40.84 -25.92
N LEU A 100 26.35 39.56 -26.13
CA LEU A 100 25.79 39.06 -27.40
C LEU A 100 24.41 39.66 -27.65
N SER A 101 23.53 39.66 -26.64
CA SER A 101 22.17 40.21 -26.76
C SER A 101 22.13 41.73 -26.95
N SER A 102 23.18 42.45 -26.56
CA SER A 102 23.29 43.90 -26.75
C SER A 102 23.99 44.31 -28.05
N SER A 103 24.51 43.34 -28.81
CA SER A 103 25.24 43.59 -30.06
C SER A 103 24.36 43.44 -31.31
N ASP A 104 23.10 43.02 -31.15
CA ASP A 104 22.02 43.11 -32.14
C ASP A 104 21.18 44.39 -31.91
#